data_AF-A0A0W0G4G7-F1
#
_entry.id   AF-A0A0W0G4G7-F1
#
_cell.length_a   1.000
_cell.length_b   1.000
_cell.length_c   1.000
_cell.angle_alpha   90.00
_cell.angle_beta   90.00
_cell.angle_gamma   90.00
#
_symmetry.space_group_name_H-M   'P 1'
#
loop_
_entity.id
_entity.type
_entity.pdbx_description
1 polymer ?
#
loop_
_entity_poly.entity_id
_entity_poly.type
_entity_poly.pdbx_seq_one_letter_code
_entity_poly.pdbx_strand_id
1 'polypeptide(L)'
;MSSPSLAKLTSVSTQTLSLLLERQRAPFIPSQTDNRNAENQNPLHLAQIKRNMEQLRKGILEMEEKDGKTEAIRLLRSQYDRMRNMLPGVEGIETLEVPPPNNDSMDSLTSPSASSLAPLPPTPPSKKVNNDFTPYTDDPEAGYDDPSMILQTQRDMMDDQDRHLDQLSHSINRQHHLSLQINDELDVHTGLLEELDTELERTEGRLSGARRRLDRVAQGAKNNGSAVTIAALILLLLILIIVFKT
;
A
#
# COMPACT_ATOMS: atom_id res chain seq x y z
N MET A 1 -16.23 -6.30 21.51
CA MET A 1 -15.65 -6.53 20.17
C MET A 1 -14.21 -6.12 20.29
N SER A 2 -13.25 -6.99 19.97
CA SER A 2 -11.83 -6.63 20.05
C SER A 2 -11.53 -5.59 18.97
N SER A 3 -10.82 -4.53 19.37
CA SER A 3 -10.36 -3.48 18.47
C SER A 3 -9.47 -4.09 17.40
N PRO A 4 -9.63 -3.75 16.11
CA PRO A 4 -8.77 -4.27 15.06
C PRO A 4 -7.33 -3.82 15.31
N SER A 5 -6.38 -4.76 15.31
CA SER A 5 -4.97 -4.45 15.49
C SER A 5 -4.42 -3.63 14.32
N LEU A 6 -3.37 -2.84 14.60
CA LEU A 6 -2.69 -2.01 13.61
C LEU A 6 -2.17 -2.84 12.42
N ALA A 7 -1.72 -4.06 12.70
CA ALA A 7 -1.30 -5.02 11.69
C ALA A 7 -2.44 -5.39 10.74
N LYS A 8 -3.65 -5.65 11.27
CA LYS A 8 -4.84 -5.98 10.47
C LYS A 8 -5.25 -4.81 9.56
N LEU A 9 -5.25 -3.58 10.08
CA LEU A 9 -5.56 -2.39 9.28
C LEU A 9 -4.53 -2.12 8.18
N THR A 10 -3.24 -2.35 8.47
CA THR A 10 -2.17 -2.19 7.49
C THR A 10 -2.26 -3.25 6.38
N SER A 11 -2.64 -4.48 6.73
CA SER A 11 -2.89 -5.55 5.76
C SER A 11 -4.03 -5.18 4.80
N VAL A 12 -5.18 -4.78 5.36
CA VAL A 12 -6.35 -4.35 4.57
C VAL A 12 -6.00 -3.16 3.68
N SER A 13 -5.21 -2.19 4.17
CA SER A 13 -4.71 -1.07 3.37
C SER A 13 -3.90 -1.54 2.16
N THR A 14 -2.95 -2.47 2.38
CA THR A 14 -2.06 -3.00 1.34
C THR A 14 -2.84 -3.80 0.29
N GLN A 15 -3.78 -4.66 0.73
CA GLN A 15 -4.66 -5.40 -0.16
C GLN A 15 -5.48 -4.44 -1.03
N THR A 16 -6.03 -3.39 -0.43
CA THR A 16 -6.85 -2.40 -1.14
C THR A 16 -6.03 -1.59 -2.14
N LEU A 17 -4.79 -1.22 -1.80
CA LEU A 17 -3.85 -0.56 -2.72
C LEU A 17 -3.51 -1.46 -3.92
N SER A 18 -3.28 -2.75 -3.70
CA SER A 18 -2.99 -3.70 -4.78
C SER A 18 -4.15 -3.74 -5.78
N LEU A 19 -5.38 -3.88 -5.27
CA LEU A 19 -6.60 -3.88 -6.08
C LEU A 19 -6.81 -2.55 -6.84
N LEU A 20 -6.47 -1.42 -6.20
CA LEU A 20 -6.50 -0.09 -6.82
C LEU A 20 -5.48 0.06 -7.96
N LEU A 21 -4.25 -0.37 -7.74
CA LEU A 21 -3.18 -0.29 -8.74
C LEU A 21 -3.43 -1.23 -9.92
N GLU A 22 -4.00 -2.41 -9.68
CA GLU A 22 -4.42 -3.32 -10.74
C GLU A 22 -5.47 -2.68 -11.65
N ARG A 23 -6.44 -1.97 -11.06
CA ARG A 23 -7.42 -1.17 -11.82
C ARG A 23 -6.74 -0.06 -12.63
N GLN A 24 -5.75 0.62 -12.06
CA GLN A 24 -4.99 1.67 -12.75
C GLN A 24 -3.98 1.17 -13.79
N ARG A 25 -3.69 -0.14 -13.81
CA ARG A 25 -2.87 -0.77 -14.85
C ARG A 25 -3.69 -1.14 -16.09
N ALA A 26 -5.01 -1.26 -15.96
CA ALA A 26 -5.93 -1.55 -17.05
C ALA A 26 -6.32 -0.40 -18.02
N PRO A 27 -5.94 0.90 -17.90
CA PRO A 27 -6.49 1.96 -18.72
C PRO A 27 -5.65 2.35 -19.96
N PHE A 28 -4.76 1.50 -20.49
CA PHE A 28 -4.03 1.85 -21.72
C PHE A 28 -4.16 0.79 -22.81
N ILE A 29 -5.36 0.73 -23.39
CA ILE A 29 -5.56 0.22 -24.75
C ILE A 29 -6.30 1.34 -25.50
N PRO A 30 -5.67 2.05 -26.46
CA PRO A 30 -6.38 2.98 -27.32
C PRO A 30 -7.24 2.14 -28.28
N SER A 31 -8.42 1.78 -27.81
CA SER A 31 -9.45 1.16 -28.64
C SER A 31 -10.04 2.27 -29.48
N GLN A 32 -9.48 2.52 -30.66
CA GLN A 32 -10.07 3.42 -31.65
C GLN A 32 -11.27 2.72 -32.32
N THR A 33 -12.29 2.36 -31.54
CA THR A 33 -13.63 2.02 -32.01
C THR A 33 -14.61 2.20 -30.84
N ASP A 34 -15.44 3.22 -30.95
CA ASP A 34 -16.71 3.45 -30.25
C ASP A 34 -17.05 2.62 -28.98
N ASN A 35 -16.93 3.29 -27.84
CA ASN A 35 -18.06 3.65 -26.95
C ASN A 35 -19.12 2.55 -26.65
N ARG A 36 -18.99 1.89 -25.48
CA ARG A 36 -20.01 1.82 -24.39
C ARG A 36 -19.85 0.67 -23.37
N ASN A 37 -18.94 -0.28 -23.56
CA ASN A 37 -18.89 -1.49 -22.71
C ASN A 37 -17.62 -1.66 -21.86
N ALA A 38 -16.81 -0.60 -21.69
CA ALA A 38 -15.60 -0.66 -20.85
C ALA A 38 -15.88 -0.67 -19.33
N GLU A 39 -17.11 -0.39 -18.89
CA GLU A 39 -17.47 -0.39 -17.45
C GLU A 39 -17.70 -1.79 -16.86
N ASN A 40 -17.83 -2.84 -17.69
CA ASN A 40 -18.43 -4.11 -17.25
C ASN A 40 -17.44 -5.22 -16.90
N GLN A 41 -16.12 -4.98 -16.98
CA GLN A 41 -15.15 -6.07 -16.88
C GLN A 41 -14.66 -6.37 -15.46
N ASN A 42 -14.88 -5.51 -14.44
CA ASN A 42 -14.37 -5.75 -13.09
C ASN A 42 -15.27 -5.25 -11.92
N PRO A 43 -16.57 -5.60 -11.83
CA PRO A 43 -17.43 -5.20 -10.72
C PRO A 43 -17.06 -5.87 -9.37
N LEU A 44 -16.43 -7.06 -9.41
CA LEU A 44 -16.07 -7.83 -8.22
C LEU A 44 -15.03 -7.11 -7.35
N HIS A 45 -13.94 -6.65 -7.97
CA HIS A 45 -12.88 -5.93 -7.27
C HIS A 45 -13.39 -4.60 -6.69
N LEU A 46 -14.32 -3.92 -7.36
CA LEU A 46 -14.91 -2.68 -6.84
C LEU A 46 -15.71 -2.92 -5.55
N ALA A 47 -16.51 -3.98 -5.50
CA ALA A 47 -17.25 -4.34 -4.29
C ALA A 47 -16.31 -4.71 -3.13
N GLN A 48 -15.23 -5.44 -3.43
CA GLN A 48 -14.21 -5.81 -2.44
C GLN A 48 -13.42 -4.59 -1.95
N ILE A 49 -13.01 -3.69 -2.85
CA ILE A 49 -12.36 -2.41 -2.51
C ILE A 49 -13.26 -1.59 -1.59
N LYS A 50 -14.57 -1.46 -1.91
CA LYS A 50 -15.52 -0.73 -1.06
C LYS A 50 -15.60 -1.32 0.34
N ARG A 51 -15.75 -2.64 0.45
CA ARG A 51 -15.82 -3.33 1.73
C ARG A 51 -14.55 -3.14 2.56
N ASN A 52 -13.38 -3.26 1.93
CA ASN A 52 -12.09 -3.09 2.59
C ASN A 52 -11.87 -1.64 3.05
N MET A 53 -12.22 -0.65 2.21
CA MET A 53 -12.18 0.77 2.58
C MET A 53 -13.10 1.06 3.77
N GLU A 54 -14.30 0.48 3.81
CA GLU A 54 -15.23 0.64 4.94
C GLU A 54 -14.67 0.03 6.23
N GLN A 55 -14.08 -1.17 6.14
CA GLN A 55 -13.41 -1.82 7.28
C GLN A 55 -12.22 -1.00 7.77
N LEU A 56 -11.39 -0.48 6.86
CA LEU A 56 -10.25 0.36 7.19
C LEU A 56 -10.70 1.64 7.91
N ARG A 57 -11.74 2.30 7.40
CA ARG A 57 -12.31 3.50 8.02
C ARG A 57 -12.81 3.24 9.43
N LYS A 58 -13.62 2.18 9.62
CA LYS A 58 -14.17 1.80 10.93
C LYS A 58 -13.05 1.50 11.93
N GLY A 59 -12.03 0.77 11.49
CA GLY A 59 -10.91 0.43 12.36
C GLY A 59 -9.99 1.61 12.69
N ILE A 60 -9.77 2.55 11.76
CA ILE A 60 -9.04 3.79 12.03
C ILE A 60 -9.76 4.62 13.10
N LEU A 61 -11.09 4.75 13.02
CA LEU A 61 -11.90 5.47 14.01
C LEU A 61 -11.84 4.81 15.40
N GLU A 62 -12.01 3.50 15.47
CA GLU A 62 -11.95 2.76 16.74
C GLU A 62 -10.55 2.84 17.38
N MET A 63 -9.49 2.78 16.57
CA MET A 63 -8.11 2.92 17.05
C MET A 63 -7.80 4.36 17.48
N GLU A 64 -8.34 5.36 16.80
CA GLU A 64 -8.24 6.76 17.18
C GLU A 64 -8.96 7.04 18.51
N GLU A 65 -10.10 6.39 18.77
CA GLU A 65 -10.83 6.49 20.03
C GLU A 65 -10.05 5.86 21.20
N LYS A 66 -9.42 4.70 20.98
CA LYS A 66 -8.73 3.94 22.03
C LYS A 66 -7.33 4.45 22.35
N ASP A 67 -6.51 4.67 21.32
CA ASP A 67 -5.08 4.99 21.45
C ASP A 67 -4.76 6.46 21.11
N GLY A 68 -5.77 7.25 20.73
CA GLY A 68 -5.60 8.64 20.32
C GLY A 68 -4.99 8.80 18.93
N LYS A 69 -4.59 10.03 18.58
CA LYS A 69 -4.03 10.37 17.26
C LYS A 69 -2.53 10.02 17.15
N THR A 70 -2.20 8.73 17.22
CA THR A 70 -0.83 8.23 17.05
C THR A 70 -0.33 8.43 15.61
N GLU A 71 0.99 8.59 15.42
CA GLU A 71 1.61 8.76 14.09
C GLU A 71 1.22 7.66 13.08
N ALA A 72 1.13 6.40 13.53
CA ALA A 72 0.68 5.30 12.69
C ALA A 72 -0.77 5.47 12.18
N ILE A 73 -1.64 6.04 13.01
CA ILE A 73 -3.05 6.30 12.66
C ILE A 73 -3.14 7.46 11.66
N ARG A 74 -2.28 8.48 11.81
CA ARG A 74 -2.15 9.56 10.82
C ARG A 74 -1.69 9.03 9.46
N LEU A 75 -0.73 8.10 9.45
CA LEU A 75 -0.28 7.44 8.23
C LEU A 75 -1.41 6.62 7.57
N LEU A 76 -2.13 5.82 8.36
CA LEU A 76 -3.30 5.05 7.88
C LEU A 76 -4.39 5.96 7.29
N ARG A 77 -4.69 7.09 7.94
CA ARG A 77 -5.63 8.11 7.44
C ARG A 77 -5.15 8.70 6.12
N SER A 78 -3.88 9.08 6.03
CA SER A 78 -3.29 9.60 4.79
C SER A 78 -3.29 8.58 3.64
N GLN A 79 -3.09 7.29 3.95
CA GLN A 79 -3.21 6.21 2.98
C GLN A 79 -4.65 6.02 2.51
N TYR A 80 -5.63 6.05 3.42
CA TYR A 80 -7.04 5.99 3.09
C TYR A 80 -7.45 7.13 2.15
N ASP A 81 -7.05 8.36 2.45
CA ASP A 81 -7.36 9.52 1.59
C ASP A 81 -6.69 9.42 0.22
N ARG A 82 -5.45 8.91 0.16
CA ARG A 82 -4.77 8.63 -1.11
C ARG A 82 -5.51 7.57 -1.92
N MET A 83 -5.89 6.45 -1.30
CA MET A 83 -6.66 5.38 -1.95
C MET A 83 -8.01 5.87 -2.46
N ARG A 84 -8.68 6.72 -1.68
CA ARG A 84 -9.93 7.38 -2.07
C ARG A 84 -9.74 8.29 -3.28
N ASN A 85 -8.67 9.09 -3.31
CA ASN A 85 -8.37 9.98 -4.44
C ASN A 85 -8.05 9.20 -5.73
N MET A 86 -7.55 7.97 -5.62
CA MET A 86 -7.32 7.06 -6.76
C MET A 86 -8.62 6.44 -7.31
N LEU A 87 -9.75 6.63 -6.62
CA LEU A 87 -11.06 6.09 -7.00
C LEU A 87 -12.08 7.22 -7.28
N PRO A 88 -11.85 8.09 -8.27
CA PRO A 88 -12.75 9.21 -8.56
C PRO A 88 -14.13 8.69 -9.01
N GLY A 89 -15.20 9.27 -8.45
CA GLY A 89 -16.59 9.02 -8.87
C GLY A 89 -17.28 7.80 -8.27
N VAL A 90 -16.67 7.11 -7.30
CA VAL A 90 -17.31 5.96 -6.64
C VAL A 90 -18.14 6.43 -5.44
N GLU A 91 -19.47 6.43 -5.58
CA GLU A 91 -20.39 6.74 -4.49
C GLU A 91 -20.27 5.73 -3.33
N GLY A 92 -20.16 6.26 -2.09
CA GLY A 92 -20.11 5.49 -0.84
C GLY A 92 -18.80 5.52 -0.05
N ILE A 93 -17.72 6.13 -0.56
CA ILE A 93 -16.45 6.27 0.20
C ILE A 93 -16.42 7.61 0.93
N GLU A 94 -16.95 7.62 2.14
CA GLU A 94 -16.97 8.80 3.02
C GLU A 94 -15.57 9.20 3.49
N THR A 95 -15.32 10.52 3.50
CA THR A 95 -14.11 11.14 4.04
C THR A 95 -14.03 10.92 5.55
N LEU A 96 -12.82 10.73 6.09
CA LEU A 96 -12.60 10.56 7.53
C LEU A 96 -12.79 11.87 8.35
N GLU A 97 -13.06 13.03 7.72
CA GLU A 97 -13.01 14.36 8.37
C GLU A 97 -14.35 15.15 8.36
N VAL A 98 -14.69 15.71 9.53
CA VAL A 98 -15.57 16.87 9.76
C VAL A 98 -14.83 18.14 9.30
N PRO A 99 -15.49 19.13 8.66
CA PRO A 99 -14.80 20.31 8.11
C PRO A 99 -13.96 21.04 9.18
N PRO A 100 -12.74 21.51 8.85
CA PRO A 100 -11.98 22.36 9.75
C PRO A 100 -12.76 23.67 10.00
N PRO A 101 -12.70 24.24 11.22
CA PRO A 101 -13.17 25.60 11.42
C PRO A 101 -12.26 26.52 10.60
N ASN A 102 -12.88 27.22 9.65
CA ASN A 102 -12.29 28.37 8.99
C ASN A 102 -11.83 29.36 10.06
N ASN A 103 -10.53 29.69 10.08
CA ASN A 103 -10.13 31.09 10.04
C ASN A 103 -8.63 31.30 9.77
N ASP A 104 -8.42 32.23 8.85
CA ASP A 104 -7.33 33.19 8.75
C ASP A 104 -6.00 32.81 8.07
N SER A 105 -6.04 33.01 6.75
CA SER A 105 -5.27 34.02 6.02
C SER A 105 -3.73 33.99 6.05
N MET A 106 -3.20 33.83 4.83
CA MET A 106 -2.03 34.54 4.28
C MET A 106 -0.65 33.97 4.64
N ASP A 107 -0.14 33.09 3.77
CA ASP A 107 1.04 33.46 2.99
C ASP A 107 1.04 32.74 1.63
N SER A 108 0.70 33.51 0.60
CA SER A 108 1.02 33.17 -0.77
C SER A 108 2.40 33.73 -1.01
N LEU A 109 3.34 32.91 -1.50
CA LEU A 109 4.42 33.23 -2.45
C LEU A 109 5.54 32.20 -2.31
N THR A 110 5.64 31.31 -3.30
CA THR A 110 6.86 31.05 -4.09
C THR A 110 6.67 29.77 -4.89
N SER A 111 6.15 29.92 -6.12
CA SER A 111 6.50 28.99 -7.19
C SER A 111 7.97 29.23 -7.55
N PRO A 112 8.81 28.19 -7.66
CA PRO A 112 9.94 28.24 -8.56
C PRO A 112 9.51 27.62 -9.89
N SER A 113 9.10 28.47 -10.83
CA SER A 113 9.35 28.18 -12.24
C SER A 113 10.84 28.30 -12.45
N ALA A 114 11.52 27.18 -12.70
CA ALA A 114 12.83 27.17 -13.33
C ALA A 114 12.97 25.90 -14.16
N SER A 115 12.75 26.05 -15.46
CA SER A 115 13.29 25.18 -16.49
C SER A 115 14.79 24.95 -16.24
N SER A 116 15.21 23.70 -16.13
CA SER A 116 16.57 23.29 -16.53
C SER A 116 16.64 21.76 -16.69
N LEU A 117 16.51 21.36 -17.95
CA LEU A 117 17.18 20.24 -18.62
C LEU A 117 17.99 19.29 -17.71
N ALA A 118 17.40 18.14 -17.40
CA ALA A 118 18.16 16.93 -17.08
C ALA A 118 18.18 16.02 -18.33
N PRO A 119 19.32 15.39 -18.68
CA PRO A 119 19.49 14.69 -19.95
C PRO A 119 18.63 13.43 -20.02
N LEU A 120 18.00 13.21 -21.18
CA LEU A 120 17.36 11.95 -21.51
C LEU A 120 18.34 10.76 -21.34
N PRO A 121 17.86 9.57 -20.93
CA PRO A 121 18.62 8.33 -21.09
C PRO A 121 18.94 8.12 -22.58
N PRO A 122 20.07 7.47 -22.93
CA PRO A 122 20.41 7.20 -24.32
C PRO A 122 19.27 6.38 -24.95
N THR A 123 18.72 6.94 -26.02
CA THR A 123 17.75 6.30 -26.88
C THR A 123 18.36 4.98 -27.38
N PRO A 124 17.64 3.85 -27.34
CA PRO A 124 18.08 2.66 -28.05
C PRO A 124 18.25 3.01 -29.53
N PRO A 125 19.20 2.38 -30.26
CA PRO A 125 19.43 2.70 -31.65
C PRO A 125 18.11 2.57 -32.40
N SER A 126 17.68 3.68 -32.98
CA SER A 126 16.58 3.74 -33.92
C SER A 126 16.88 2.73 -35.02
N LYS A 127 16.25 1.55 -34.92
CA LYS A 127 15.98 0.75 -36.12
C LYS A 127 15.30 1.72 -37.07
N LYS A 128 15.93 1.94 -38.23
CA LYS A 128 15.36 2.72 -39.33
C LYS A 128 13.94 2.22 -39.53
N VAL A 129 12.97 2.99 -39.03
CA VAL A 129 11.60 2.88 -39.50
C VAL A 129 11.71 3.39 -40.93
N ASN A 130 11.57 2.47 -41.89
CA ASN A 130 11.38 2.84 -43.28
C ASN A 130 10.09 3.66 -43.29
N ASN A 131 10.22 4.98 -43.22
CA ASN A 131 9.14 5.87 -43.55
C ASN A 131 8.93 5.74 -45.05
N ASP A 132 8.09 4.80 -45.46
CA ASP A 132 7.49 4.72 -46.80
C ASP A 132 6.43 5.83 -46.96
N PHE A 133 6.70 7.02 -46.41
CA PHE A 133 5.93 8.23 -46.70
C PHE A 133 6.82 9.08 -47.59
N THR A 134 6.73 8.81 -48.89
CA THR A 134 7.36 9.65 -49.91
C THR A 134 6.73 11.04 -49.85
N PRO A 135 7.53 12.13 -49.78
CA PRO A 135 7.04 13.49 -49.91
C PRO A 135 6.20 13.62 -51.19
N TYR A 136 5.05 14.30 -51.11
CA TYR A 136 4.20 14.51 -52.30
C TYR A 136 5.01 15.29 -53.35
N THR A 137 5.11 14.72 -54.55
CA THR A 137 5.82 15.31 -55.70
C THR A 137 4.79 15.59 -56.80
N ASP A 138 4.90 16.74 -57.46
CA ASP A 138 4.01 17.16 -58.57
C ASP A 138 4.30 16.40 -59.90
N ASP A 139 4.92 15.24 -59.83
CA ASP A 139 5.24 14.39 -61.00
C ASP A 139 4.09 13.38 -61.22
N PRO A 140 3.34 13.45 -62.34
CA PRO A 140 2.17 12.62 -62.58
C PRO A 140 2.48 11.12 -62.74
N GLU A 141 3.76 10.74 -62.82
CA GLU A 141 4.21 9.34 -62.92
C GLU A 141 4.81 8.80 -61.60
N ALA A 142 5.00 9.64 -60.58
CA ALA A 142 5.61 9.26 -59.29
C ALA A 142 4.62 8.68 -58.26
N GLY A 143 3.35 8.49 -58.63
CA GLY A 143 2.25 8.25 -57.68
C GLY A 143 1.47 6.95 -57.83
N TYR A 144 2.04 5.91 -58.44
CA TYR A 144 1.41 4.58 -58.46
C TYR A 144 2.14 3.65 -57.50
N ASP A 145 1.97 3.87 -56.21
CA ASP A 145 2.01 2.75 -55.28
C ASP A 145 0.90 1.80 -55.73
N ASP A 146 1.29 0.64 -56.26
CA ASP A 146 0.37 -0.38 -56.74
C ASP A 146 -0.66 -0.64 -55.61
N PRO A 147 -1.97 -0.45 -55.83
CA PRO A 147 -2.99 -0.65 -54.77
C PRO A 147 -2.88 -2.02 -54.10
N SER A 148 -2.33 -3.00 -54.83
CA SER A 148 -2.00 -4.32 -54.32
C SER A 148 -0.89 -4.32 -53.25
N MET A 149 0.16 -3.49 -53.41
CA MET A 149 1.24 -3.32 -52.42
C MET A 149 0.74 -2.65 -51.15
N ILE A 150 -0.07 -1.59 -51.25
CA ILE A 150 -0.64 -0.91 -50.06
C ILE A 150 -1.52 -1.88 -49.26
N LEU A 151 -2.37 -2.66 -49.94
CA LEU A 151 -3.22 -3.67 -49.30
C LEU A 151 -2.39 -4.79 -48.65
N GLN A 152 -1.24 -5.13 -49.23
CA GLN A 152 -0.35 -6.14 -48.67
C GLN A 152 0.35 -5.63 -47.40
N THR A 153 0.87 -4.41 -47.42
CA THR A 153 1.46 -3.76 -46.24
C THR A 153 0.44 -3.59 -45.11
N GLN A 154 -0.82 -3.25 -45.43
CA GLN A 154 -1.88 -3.18 -44.43
C GLN A 154 -2.19 -4.54 -43.79
N ARG A 155 -2.21 -5.62 -44.58
CA ARG A 155 -2.39 -6.98 -44.06
C ARG A 155 -1.24 -7.40 -43.15
N ASP A 156 -0.01 -7.16 -43.58
CA ASP A 156 1.17 -7.49 -42.78
C ASP A 156 1.21 -6.71 -41.46
N MET A 157 0.78 -5.45 -41.47
CA MET A 157 0.63 -4.64 -40.26
C MET A 157 -0.50 -5.13 -39.34
N MET A 158 -1.64 -5.56 -39.89
CA MET A 158 -2.72 -6.14 -39.10
C MET A 158 -2.32 -7.48 -38.47
N ASP A 159 -1.63 -8.34 -39.22
CA ASP A 159 -1.09 -9.61 -38.71
C ASP A 159 -0.07 -9.39 -37.57
N ASP A 160 0.76 -8.34 -37.64
CA ASP A 160 1.70 -7.99 -36.58
C ASP A 160 0.98 -7.48 -35.32
N GLN A 161 -0.08 -6.69 -35.50
CA GLN A 161 -0.94 -6.23 -34.39
C GLN A 161 -1.65 -7.40 -33.72
N ASP A 162 -2.21 -8.35 -34.47
CA ASP A 162 -2.87 -9.53 -33.91
C ASP A 162 -1.90 -10.38 -33.08
N ARG A 163 -0.66 -10.57 -33.55
CA ARG A 163 0.38 -11.25 -32.76
C ARG A 163 0.71 -10.52 -31.46
N HIS A 164 0.73 -9.19 -31.48
CA HIS A 164 0.92 -8.40 -30.26
C HIS A 164 -0.28 -8.51 -29.30
N LEU A 165 -1.51 -8.55 -29.82
CA LEU A 165 -2.72 -8.75 -29.01
C LEU A 165 -2.76 -10.14 -28.38
N ASP A 166 -2.33 -11.20 -29.07
CA ASP A 166 -2.23 -12.55 -28.51
C ASP A 166 -1.20 -12.62 -27.37
N GLN A 167 -0.03 -12.03 -27.56
CA GLN A 167 0.99 -11.95 -26.51
C GLN A 167 0.52 -11.15 -25.31
N LEU A 168 -0.20 -10.04 -25.54
CA LEU A 168 -0.80 -9.22 -24.51
C LEU A 168 -1.90 -9.99 -23.76
N SER A 169 -2.78 -10.68 -24.48
CA SER A 169 -3.83 -11.55 -23.93
C SER A 169 -3.24 -12.62 -23.02
N HIS A 170 -2.18 -13.30 -23.46
CA HIS A 170 -1.46 -14.25 -22.62
C HIS A 170 -0.81 -13.61 -21.39
N SER A 171 -0.28 -12.39 -21.52
CA SER A 171 0.28 -11.65 -20.39
C SER A 171 -0.79 -11.20 -19.39
N ILE A 172 -1.95 -10.74 -19.87
CA ILE A 172 -3.10 -10.35 -19.05
C ILE A 172 -3.64 -11.57 -18.32
N ASN A 173 -3.78 -12.72 -19.00
CA ASN A 173 -4.24 -13.95 -18.37
C ASN A 173 -3.28 -14.43 -17.26
N ARG A 174 -1.96 -14.35 -17.49
CA ARG A 174 -0.96 -14.63 -16.46
C ARG A 174 -1.01 -13.63 -15.30
N GLN A 175 -1.18 -12.34 -15.60
CA GLN A 175 -1.31 -11.31 -14.58
C GLN A 175 -2.56 -11.54 -13.72
N HIS A 176 -3.69 -11.88 -14.33
CA HIS A 176 -4.92 -12.22 -13.65
C HIS A 176 -4.73 -13.43 -12.72
N HIS A 177 -4.08 -14.50 -13.20
CA HIS A 177 -3.77 -15.66 -12.37
C HIS A 177 -2.85 -15.31 -11.18
N LEU A 178 -1.85 -14.45 -11.40
CA LEU A 178 -0.99 -13.94 -10.32
C LEU A 178 -1.79 -13.08 -9.32
N SER A 179 -2.74 -12.27 -9.78
CA SER A 179 -3.61 -11.47 -8.91
C SER A 179 -4.48 -12.35 -8.02
N LEU A 180 -5.09 -13.39 -8.59
CA LEU A 180 -5.86 -14.37 -7.81
C LEU A 180 -5.00 -15.06 -6.75
N GLN A 181 -3.78 -15.49 -7.13
CA GLN A 181 -2.86 -16.11 -6.18
C GLN A 181 -2.41 -15.15 -5.08
N ILE A 182 -2.16 -13.87 -5.41
CA ILE A 182 -1.86 -12.83 -4.41
C ILE A 182 -3.07 -12.61 -3.49
N ASN A 183 -4.29 -12.65 -4.02
CA ASN A 183 -5.50 -12.50 -3.21
C ASN A 183 -5.64 -13.65 -2.21
N ASP A 184 -5.49 -14.89 -2.66
CA ASP A 184 -5.52 -16.08 -1.81
C ASP A 184 -4.42 -16.02 -0.74
N GLU A 185 -3.20 -15.63 -1.11
CA GLU A 185 -2.09 -15.49 -0.16
C GLU A 185 -2.36 -14.37 0.86
N LEU A 186 -2.97 -13.25 0.45
CA LEU A 186 -3.35 -12.17 1.37
C LEU A 186 -4.45 -12.61 2.36
N ASP A 187 -5.37 -13.46 1.94
CA ASP A 187 -6.37 -14.04 2.83
C ASP A 187 -5.72 -15.02 3.83
N VAL A 188 -4.76 -15.84 3.39
CA VAL A 188 -3.94 -16.68 4.26
C VAL A 188 -3.14 -15.84 5.26
N HIS A 189 -2.47 -14.78 4.80
CA HIS A 189 -1.73 -13.84 5.63
C HIS A 189 -2.65 -13.15 6.65
N THR A 190 -3.90 -12.86 6.29
CA THR A 190 -4.88 -12.29 7.23
C THR A 190 -5.23 -13.27 8.34
N GLY A 191 -5.37 -14.56 8.03
CA GLY A 191 -5.55 -15.61 9.04
C GLY A 191 -4.34 -15.75 9.97
N LEU A 192 -3.13 -15.73 9.41
CA LEU A 192 -1.88 -15.79 10.19
C LEU A 192 -1.72 -14.56 11.11
N LEU A 193 -2.10 -13.36 10.65
CA LEU A 193 -2.05 -12.15 11.45
C LEU A 193 -3.05 -12.18 12.62
N GLU A 194 -4.22 -12.82 12.45
CA GLU A 194 -5.20 -12.97 13.53
C GLU A 194 -4.72 -13.96 14.61
N GLU A 195 -4.05 -15.04 14.20
CA GLU A 195 -3.38 -15.95 15.13
C GLU A 195 -2.24 -15.25 15.88
N LEU A 196 -1.42 -14.47 15.17
CA LEU A 196 -0.35 -13.68 15.76
C LEU A 196 -0.88 -12.64 16.76
N ASP A 197 -1.98 -11.95 16.45
CA ASP A 197 -2.62 -10.99 17.36
C ASP A 197 -3.11 -11.68 18.65
N THR A 198 -3.70 -12.88 18.51
CA THR A 198 -4.11 -13.71 19.64
C THR A 198 -2.91 -14.14 20.51
N GLU A 199 -1.78 -14.45 19.88
CA GLU A 199 -0.55 -14.80 20.59
C GLU A 199 0.09 -13.58 21.29
N LEU A 200 0.04 -12.41 20.66
CA LEU A 200 0.47 -11.14 21.26
C LEU A 200 -0.37 -10.77 22.48
N GLU A 201 -1.71 -10.90 22.42
CA GLU A 201 -2.59 -10.61 23.56
C GLU A 201 -2.28 -11.53 24.76
N ARG A 202 -2.03 -12.83 24.51
CA ARG A 202 -1.57 -13.76 25.55
C ARG A 202 -0.23 -13.34 26.12
N THR A 203 0.70 -12.90 25.28
CA THR A 203 2.03 -12.46 25.69
C THR A 203 1.96 -11.17 26.51
N GLU A 204 1.12 -10.21 26.12
CA GLU A 204 0.84 -8.99 26.87
C GLU A 204 0.27 -9.31 28.26
N GLY A 205 -0.70 -10.23 28.34
CA GLY A 205 -1.26 -10.68 29.60
C GLY A 205 -0.20 -11.28 30.54
N ARG A 206 0.71 -12.10 30.00
CA ARG A 206 1.84 -12.67 30.76
C ARG A 206 2.83 -11.59 31.20
N LEU A 207 3.16 -10.65 30.32
CA LEU A 207 4.09 -9.55 30.61
C LEU A 207 3.52 -8.60 31.67
N SER A 208 2.23 -8.25 31.58
CA SER A 208 1.51 -7.47 32.59
C SER A 208 1.51 -8.17 33.95
N GLY A 209 1.28 -9.49 33.97
CA GLY A 209 1.40 -10.31 35.17
C GLY A 209 2.82 -10.31 35.75
N ALA A 210 3.84 -10.45 34.90
CA ALA A 210 5.24 -10.40 35.31
C ALA A 210 5.62 -9.02 35.88
N ARG A 211 5.17 -7.94 35.23
CA ARG A 211 5.38 -6.56 35.68
C ARG A 211 4.77 -6.32 37.06
N ARG A 212 3.53 -6.75 37.30
CA ARG A 212 2.90 -6.65 38.63
C ARG A 212 3.66 -7.41 39.72
N ARG A 213 4.23 -8.56 39.38
CA ARG A 213 5.09 -9.32 40.31
C ARG A 213 6.38 -8.56 40.60
N LEU A 214 7.02 -7.99 39.57
CA LEU A 214 8.20 -7.15 39.72
C LEU A 214 7.91 -5.90 40.57
N ASP A 215 6.80 -5.20 40.32
CA ASP A 215 6.39 -4.03 41.12
C ASP A 215 6.18 -4.42 42.60
N ARG A 216 5.59 -5.59 42.85
CA ARG A 216 5.41 -6.09 44.22
C ARG A 216 6.74 -6.42 44.89
N VAL A 217 7.69 -7.01 44.16
CA VAL A 217 9.05 -7.28 44.66
C VAL A 217 9.80 -5.98 44.91
N ALA A 218 9.74 -5.02 43.98
CA ALA A 218 10.37 -3.71 44.12
C ALA A 218 9.81 -2.95 45.33
N GLN A 219 8.49 -2.96 45.52
CA GLN A 219 7.86 -2.35 46.69
C GLN A 219 8.24 -3.08 47.98
N GLY A 220 8.26 -4.42 47.97
CA GLY A 220 8.71 -5.21 49.13
C GLY A 220 10.16 -4.92 49.53
N ALA A 221 11.06 -4.81 48.54
CA ALA A 221 12.45 -4.44 48.74
C ALA A 221 12.62 -3.01 49.26
N LYS A 222 11.79 -2.06 48.79
CA LYS A 222 11.79 -0.68 49.29
C LYS A 222 11.36 -0.59 50.76
N ASN A 223 10.33 -1.35 51.15
CA ASN A 223 9.74 -1.27 52.49
C ASN A 223 10.59 -2.00 53.55
N ASN A 224 11.18 -3.13 53.18
CA ASN A 224 12.01 -3.95 54.06
C ASN A 224 13.51 -3.70 53.84
N GLY A 225 13.88 -2.73 52.98
CA GLY A 225 15.25 -2.47 52.59
C GLY A 225 16.15 -2.16 53.78
N SER A 226 15.68 -1.36 54.75
CA SER A 226 16.42 -1.06 55.98
C SER A 226 16.61 -2.28 56.89
N ALA A 227 15.60 -3.14 57.02
CA ALA A 227 15.71 -4.37 57.80
C ALA A 227 16.68 -5.37 57.14
N VAL A 228 16.64 -5.49 55.82
CA VAL A 228 17.55 -6.35 55.04
C VAL A 228 18.99 -5.83 55.09
N THR A 229 19.21 -4.51 54.98
CA THR A 229 20.56 -3.93 55.11
C THR A 229 21.11 -4.08 56.53
N ILE A 230 20.28 -3.88 57.57
CA ILE A 230 20.68 -4.13 58.96
C ILE A 230 21.05 -5.61 59.17
N ALA A 231 20.23 -6.55 58.69
CA ALA A 231 20.53 -7.99 58.78
C ALA A 231 21.83 -8.37 58.04
N ALA A 232 22.08 -7.78 56.86
CA ALA A 232 23.31 -7.97 56.11
C ALA A 232 24.54 -7.43 56.86
N LEU A 233 24.43 -6.27 57.52
CA LEU A 233 25.51 -5.71 58.36
C LEU A 233 25.82 -6.60 59.57
N ILE A 234 24.79 -7.15 60.24
CA ILE A 234 24.97 -8.09 61.35
C ILE A 234 25.68 -9.36 60.88
N LEU A 235 25.30 -9.89 59.71
CA LEU A 235 25.93 -11.08 59.13
C LEU A 235 27.40 -10.81 58.78
N LEU A 236 27.71 -9.65 58.18
CA LEU A 236 29.07 -9.23 57.89
C LEU A 236 29.91 -9.10 59.17
N LEU A 237 29.33 -8.56 60.24
CA LEU A 237 29.98 -8.45 61.54
C LEU A 237 30.25 -9.83 62.17
N LEU A 238 29.30 -10.77 62.08
CA LEU A 238 29.50 -12.15 62.54
C LEU A 238 30.63 -12.85 61.78
N ILE A 239 30.69 -12.68 60.45
CA ILE A 239 31.79 -13.20 59.63
C ILE A 239 33.12 -12.62 60.12
N LEU A 240 33.18 -11.30 60.34
CA LEU A 240 34.40 -10.63 60.82
C LEU A 240 34.81 -11.16 62.19
N ILE A 241 33.87 -11.35 63.13
CA ILE A 241 34.14 -11.95 64.44
C ILE A 241 34.70 -13.36 64.28
N ILE A 242 34.10 -14.21 63.45
CA ILE A 242 34.60 -15.59 63.24
C ILE A 242 36.02 -15.56 62.69
N VAL A 243 36.28 -14.75 61.67
CA VAL A 243 37.59 -14.65 61.01
C VAL A 243 38.66 -14.04 61.92
N PHE A 244 38.30 -13.08 62.78
CA PHE A 244 39.26 -12.39 63.64
C PHE A 244 39.47 -13.09 64.99
N LYS A 245 38.49 -13.89 65.43
CA LYS A 245 38.54 -14.65 66.68
C LYS A 245 39.12 -16.05 66.48
N THR A 246 39.06 -16.59 65.26
CA THR A 246 39.81 -17.77 64.83
C THR A 246 41.23 -17.36 64.46
#